data_AF-P0CV97-F1
#
_entry.id   AF-P0CV97-F1
#
_cell.length_a   1.000
_cell.length_b   1.000
_cell.length_c   1.000
_cell.angle_alpha   90.00
_cell.angle_beta   90.00
_cell.angle_gamma   90.00
#
_symmetry.space_group_name_H-M   'P 1'
#
loop_
_entity.id
_entity.type
_entity.pdbx_description
1 polymer ?
#
loop_
_entity_poly.entity_id
_entity_poly.type
_entity_poly.pdbx_seq_one_letter_code
_entity_poly.pdbx_strand_id
1 'polypeptide(L)'
;MPVHATPAAESQIISMPEWRRTANFKPSVWGDRFANYAEDIITQTQMQEQVEELKQVRKEVFTNAADDSSHQLKPIDEIQRLGVAYHFESEIDQALERIHETYQDIHDGGDLYNVALRFRLLRRHGYNVSCDVFNKFKDTNGDYKKSLVTDLSGMLSFYEAAHLRVHGEKLLEEALVFTTTHLQSASAKSSLLKTQITEAVERLLKTMERLGARRYMSIYQDEASYSENLLKLAKLDFNWQCLHKKELSDIP
;
A
#
# COMPACT_ATOMS: atom_id res chain seq x y z
N MET A 1 -57.23 -28.52 -73.96
CA MET A 1 -57.73 -27.84 -72.74
C MET A 1 -56.73 -28.13 -71.62
N PRO A 2 -55.92 -27.17 -71.16
CA PRO A 2 -54.96 -27.41 -70.09
C PRO A 2 -55.57 -27.14 -68.72
N VAL A 3 -55.36 -28.10 -67.82
CA VAL A 3 -55.86 -28.11 -66.44
C VAL A 3 -54.93 -27.23 -65.60
N HIS A 4 -55.47 -26.16 -64.98
CA HIS A 4 -54.73 -25.34 -64.03
C HIS A 4 -54.59 -26.08 -62.70
N ALA A 5 -53.35 -26.35 -62.30
CA ALA A 5 -52.99 -26.82 -60.97
C ALA A 5 -52.90 -25.62 -60.00
N THR A 6 -53.65 -25.67 -58.91
CA THR A 6 -53.62 -24.68 -57.82
C THR A 6 -52.35 -24.87 -56.97
N PRO A 7 -51.63 -23.80 -56.57
CA PRO A 7 -50.44 -23.95 -55.75
C PRO A 7 -50.79 -24.37 -54.33
N ALA A 8 -50.01 -25.30 -53.77
CA ALA A 8 -50.11 -25.76 -52.39
C ALA A 8 -49.79 -24.61 -51.41
N ALA A 9 -50.57 -24.52 -50.33
CA ALA A 9 -50.41 -23.51 -49.29
C ALA A 9 -49.04 -23.64 -48.59
N GLU A 10 -48.26 -22.57 -48.63
CA GLU A 10 -47.04 -22.40 -47.83
C GLU A 10 -47.38 -22.41 -46.35
N SER A 11 -46.83 -23.39 -45.62
CA SER A 11 -46.96 -23.49 -44.18
C SER A 11 -46.13 -22.38 -43.53
N GLN A 12 -46.79 -21.41 -42.89
CA GLN A 12 -46.12 -20.41 -42.07
C GLN A 12 -45.37 -21.10 -40.92
N ILE A 13 -44.05 -21.07 -40.96
CA ILE A 13 -43.20 -21.42 -39.82
C ILE A 13 -43.40 -20.33 -38.76
N ILE A 14 -44.19 -20.64 -37.72
CA ILE A 14 -44.31 -19.81 -36.53
C ILE A 14 -42.96 -19.87 -35.81
N SER A 15 -42.16 -18.80 -35.91
CA SER A 15 -40.96 -18.64 -35.09
C SER A 15 -41.35 -18.56 -33.62
N MET A 16 -41.00 -19.57 -32.82
CA MET A 16 -41.15 -19.47 -31.36
C MET A 16 -40.32 -18.28 -30.85
N PRO A 17 -40.87 -17.43 -29.96
CA PRO A 17 -40.08 -16.37 -29.36
C PRO A 17 -38.98 -17.01 -28.51
N GLU A 18 -37.72 -16.75 -28.86
CA GLU A 18 -36.57 -17.11 -28.03
C GLU A 18 -36.67 -16.33 -26.70
N TRP A 19 -37.19 -16.98 -25.66
CA TRP A 19 -37.22 -16.43 -24.29
C TRP A 19 -35.79 -16.34 -23.74
N ARG A 20 -35.10 -15.23 -24.03
CA ARG A 20 -33.84 -14.92 -23.33
C ARG A 20 -34.13 -14.66 -21.84
N ARG A 21 -33.35 -15.30 -20.97
CA ARG A 21 -33.42 -15.06 -19.52
C ARG A 21 -32.99 -13.62 -19.20
N THR A 22 -33.76 -12.92 -18.36
CA THR A 22 -33.41 -11.58 -17.89
C THR A 22 -32.24 -11.65 -16.91
N ALA A 23 -31.23 -10.80 -17.11
CA ALA A 23 -30.02 -10.80 -16.29
C ALA A 23 -30.20 -10.16 -14.90
N ASN A 24 -31.14 -9.22 -14.75
CA ASN A 24 -31.44 -8.51 -13.49
C ASN A 24 -30.22 -7.83 -12.82
N PHE A 25 -29.21 -7.41 -13.60
CA PHE A 25 -28.09 -6.63 -13.09
C PHE A 25 -28.55 -5.20 -12.76
N LYS A 26 -28.01 -4.64 -11.66
CA LYS A 26 -28.24 -3.23 -11.32
C LYS A 26 -27.53 -2.34 -12.36
N PRO A 27 -28.12 -1.19 -12.73
CA PRO A 27 -27.45 -0.23 -13.60
C PRO A 27 -26.19 0.33 -12.92
N SER A 28 -25.26 0.85 -13.74
CA SER A 28 -24.07 1.53 -13.24
C SER A 28 -24.46 2.68 -12.31
N VAL A 29 -23.81 2.77 -11.15
CA VAL A 29 -23.98 3.90 -10.22
C VAL A 29 -23.34 5.19 -10.75
N TRP A 30 -22.52 5.11 -11.79
CA TRP A 30 -21.73 6.22 -12.33
C TRP A 30 -22.32 6.86 -13.58
N GLY A 31 -23.23 6.18 -14.29
CA GLY A 31 -23.77 6.66 -15.56
C GLY A 31 -22.67 7.04 -16.55
N ASP A 32 -22.75 8.23 -17.12
CA ASP A 32 -21.83 8.85 -18.07
C ASP A 32 -20.86 9.86 -17.42
N ARG A 33 -20.76 9.87 -16.08
CA ARG A 33 -20.00 10.88 -15.32
C ARG A 33 -18.53 11.03 -15.76
N PHE A 34 -17.94 9.98 -16.31
CA PHE A 34 -16.55 9.95 -16.76
C PHE A 34 -16.39 10.06 -18.29
N ALA A 35 -17.47 10.06 -19.06
CA ALA A 35 -17.40 10.03 -20.52
C ALA A 35 -16.86 11.34 -21.13
N ASN A 36 -17.02 12.46 -20.42
CA ASN A 36 -16.64 13.79 -20.92
C ASN A 36 -15.57 14.43 -20.02
N TYR A 37 -14.35 13.90 -20.06
CA TYR A 37 -13.21 14.53 -19.42
C TYR A 37 -12.47 15.44 -20.41
N ALA A 38 -12.31 16.72 -20.06
CA ALA A 38 -11.48 17.67 -20.79
C ALA A 38 -10.43 18.22 -19.83
N GLU A 39 -9.16 18.15 -20.25
CA GLU A 39 -8.04 18.71 -19.49
C GLU A 39 -8.14 20.24 -19.48
N ASP A 40 -8.12 20.85 -18.29
CA ASP A 40 -8.28 22.29 -18.10
C ASP A 40 -6.99 22.98 -17.63
N ILE A 41 -7.00 24.31 -17.61
CA ILE A 41 -5.86 25.14 -17.16
C ILE A 41 -5.49 24.85 -15.70
N ILE A 42 -6.47 24.42 -14.89
CA ILE A 42 -6.26 24.03 -13.48
C ILE A 42 -5.34 22.81 -13.42
N THR A 43 -5.57 21.84 -14.30
CA THR A 43 -4.76 20.63 -14.43
C THR A 43 -3.29 20.96 -14.73
N GLN A 44 -3.01 21.88 -15.66
CA GLN A 44 -1.63 22.29 -15.97
C GLN A 44 -0.90 23.00 -14.82
N THR A 45 -1.60 23.90 -14.11
CA THR A 45 -1.04 24.60 -12.95
C THR A 45 -0.65 23.61 -11.85
N GLN A 46 -1.51 22.62 -11.58
CA GLN A 46 -1.24 21.56 -10.61
C GLN A 46 -0.03 20.69 -10.99
N MET A 47 0.23 20.44 -12.27
CA MET A 47 1.45 19.72 -12.70
C MET A 47 2.72 20.47 -12.30
N GLN A 48 2.72 21.79 -12.52
CA GLN A 48 3.88 22.62 -12.18
C GLN A 48 4.13 22.63 -10.68
N GLU A 49 3.05 22.77 -9.88
CA GLU A 49 3.14 22.66 -8.43
C GLU A 49 3.69 21.29 -7.99
N GLN A 50 3.20 20.20 -8.57
CA GLN A 50 3.67 18.85 -8.26
C GLN A 50 5.16 18.67 -8.57
N VAL A 51 5.65 19.20 -9.71
CA VAL A 51 7.08 19.15 -10.07
C VAL A 51 7.95 19.89 -9.06
N GLU A 52 7.50 21.05 -8.56
CA GLU A 52 8.25 21.78 -7.55
C GLU A 52 8.24 21.06 -6.19
N GLU A 53 7.11 20.49 -5.77
CA GLU A 53 7.04 19.69 -4.55
C GLU A 53 7.93 18.43 -4.63
N LEU A 54 7.97 17.76 -5.78
CA LEU A 54 8.87 16.62 -6.02
C LEU A 54 10.34 16.99 -5.80
N LYS A 55 10.76 18.17 -6.30
CA LYS A 55 12.13 18.66 -6.10
C LYS A 55 12.42 18.93 -4.62
N GLN A 56 11.46 19.50 -3.88
CA GLN A 56 11.64 19.79 -2.46
C GLN A 56 11.75 18.51 -1.63
N VAL A 57 10.83 17.56 -1.82
CA VAL A 57 10.86 16.26 -1.12
C VAL A 57 12.15 15.51 -1.42
N ARG A 58 12.58 15.49 -2.69
CA ARG A 58 13.85 14.86 -3.08
C ARG A 58 15.03 15.43 -2.29
N LYS A 59 15.09 16.76 -2.17
CA LYS A 59 16.14 17.44 -1.42
C LYS A 59 16.04 17.15 0.09
N GLU A 60 14.84 17.22 0.64
CA GLU A 60 14.61 16.97 2.06
C GLU A 60 15.03 15.55 2.49
N VAL A 61 14.70 14.55 1.68
CA VAL A 61 14.86 13.14 2.04
C VAL A 61 16.19 12.55 1.58
N PHE A 62 16.68 12.92 0.39
CA PHE A 62 17.78 12.19 -0.26
C PHE A 62 19.10 12.97 -0.39
N THR A 63 19.16 14.30 -0.22
CA THR A 63 20.48 15.01 -0.35
C THR A 63 21.45 14.82 0.80
N ASN A 64 21.00 14.40 1.99
CA ASN A 64 21.88 14.13 3.15
C ASN A 64 22.15 12.62 3.36
N ALA A 65 21.90 11.80 2.34
CA ALA A 65 21.95 10.33 2.42
C ALA A 65 23.31 9.74 2.84
N ALA A 66 24.37 10.54 2.89
CA ALA A 66 25.72 10.07 3.17
C ALA A 66 25.98 9.74 4.66
N ASP A 67 25.23 10.33 5.60
CA ASP A 67 25.67 10.35 7.01
C ASP A 67 25.06 9.29 7.94
N ASP A 68 23.90 8.70 7.63
CA ASP A 68 23.37 7.57 8.41
C ASP A 68 22.28 6.81 7.64
N SER A 69 22.56 5.56 7.26
CA SER A 69 21.58 4.69 6.57
C SER A 69 20.33 4.44 7.43
N SER A 70 20.43 4.58 8.75
CA SER A 70 19.30 4.41 9.67
C SER A 70 18.29 5.56 9.57
N HIS A 71 18.74 6.79 9.33
CA HIS A 71 17.88 7.97 9.19
C HIS A 71 17.01 7.93 7.93
N GLN A 72 17.36 7.11 6.94
CA GLN A 72 16.58 6.98 5.71
C GLN A 72 15.39 6.01 5.83
N LEU A 73 15.36 5.15 6.86
CA LEU A 73 14.32 4.13 6.99
C LEU A 73 12.91 4.74 7.11
N LYS A 74 12.74 5.70 8.03
CA LYS A 74 11.43 6.32 8.29
C LYS A 74 10.93 7.12 7.08
N PRO A 75 11.72 8.03 6.46
CA PRO A 75 11.28 8.74 5.26
C PRO A 75 10.92 7.82 4.09
N ILE A 76 11.67 6.75 3.85
CA ILE A 76 11.34 5.77 2.79
C ILE A 76 10.00 5.09 3.08
N ASP A 77 9.76 4.70 4.33
CA ASP A 77 8.49 4.10 4.75
C ASP A 77 7.31 5.06 4.56
N GLU A 78 7.49 6.33 4.95
CA GLU A 78 6.48 7.38 4.79
C GLU A 78 6.15 7.61 3.30
N ILE A 79 7.16 7.72 2.44
CA ILE A 79 7.01 7.86 0.98
C ILE A 79 6.23 6.69 0.37
N GLN A 80 6.56 5.45 0.76
CA GLN A 80 5.83 4.26 0.32
C GLN A 80 4.39 4.26 0.81
N ARG A 81 4.18 4.57 2.09
CA ARG A 81 2.84 4.59 2.70
C ARG A 81 1.95 5.69 2.13
N LEU A 82 2.52 6.81 1.72
CA LEU A 82 1.81 7.91 1.07
C LEU A 82 1.55 7.67 -0.43
N GLY A 83 2.04 6.54 -0.98
CA GLY A 83 1.74 6.12 -2.34
C GLY A 83 2.44 6.94 -3.42
N VAL A 84 3.57 7.57 -3.08
CA VAL A 84 4.36 8.41 -4.00
C VAL A 84 5.76 7.86 -4.26
N ALA A 85 6.04 6.63 -3.83
CA ALA A 85 7.34 5.98 -3.98
C ALA A 85 7.82 5.82 -5.43
N TYR A 86 6.89 5.67 -6.38
CA TYR A 86 7.22 5.52 -7.80
C TYR A 86 7.92 6.76 -8.41
N HIS A 87 7.86 7.92 -7.76
CA HIS A 87 8.62 9.11 -8.18
C HIS A 87 10.09 9.09 -7.73
N PHE A 88 10.45 8.17 -6.82
CA PHE A 88 11.74 8.10 -6.14
C PHE A 88 12.38 6.70 -6.23
N GLU A 89 12.01 5.88 -7.22
CA GLU A 89 12.46 4.48 -7.32
C GLU A 89 13.98 4.37 -7.25
N SER A 90 14.70 5.17 -8.04
CA SER A 90 16.16 5.12 -8.10
C SER A 90 16.83 5.51 -6.77
N GLU A 91 16.26 6.48 -6.06
CA GLU A 91 16.78 6.97 -4.79
C GLU A 91 16.47 5.99 -3.65
N ILE A 92 15.28 5.37 -3.67
CA ILE A 92 14.88 4.32 -2.74
C ILE A 92 15.76 3.09 -2.93
N ASP A 93 15.97 2.63 -4.16
CA ASP A 93 16.79 1.44 -4.47
C ASP A 93 18.22 1.63 -3.98
N GLN A 94 18.84 2.78 -4.29
CA GLN A 94 20.19 3.12 -3.81
C GLN A 94 20.27 3.20 -2.28
N ALA A 95 19.26 3.74 -1.61
CA ALA A 95 19.23 3.80 -0.15
C ALA A 95 19.11 2.40 0.45
N LEU A 96 18.24 1.55 -0.10
CA LEU A 96 18.04 0.18 0.36
C LEU A 96 19.26 -0.71 0.11
N GLU A 97 20.00 -0.49 -0.99
CA GLU A 97 21.27 -1.16 -1.26
C GLU A 97 22.30 -0.87 -0.14
N ARG A 98 22.51 0.40 0.22
CA ARG A 98 23.40 0.80 1.33
C ARG A 98 22.94 0.25 2.69
N ILE A 99 21.63 0.25 2.94
CA ILE A 99 21.03 -0.32 4.15
C ILE A 99 21.24 -1.85 4.19
N HIS A 100 21.20 -2.51 3.05
CA HIS A 100 21.44 -3.94 2.94
C HIS A 100 22.91 -4.30 3.18
N GLU A 101 23.86 -3.52 2.63
CA GLU A 101 25.30 -3.72 2.85
C GLU A 101 25.68 -3.74 4.33
N THR A 102 25.03 -2.90 5.14
CA THR A 102 25.24 -2.80 6.57
C THR A 102 24.33 -3.71 7.40
N TYR A 103 23.46 -4.51 6.77
CA TYR A 103 22.37 -5.23 7.47
C TYR A 103 22.88 -6.19 8.56
N GLN A 104 23.95 -6.94 8.27
CA GLN A 104 24.50 -7.94 9.19
C GLN A 104 25.34 -7.32 10.30
N ASP A 105 25.90 -6.13 10.10
CA ASP A 105 26.74 -5.46 11.11
C ASP A 105 25.94 -4.86 12.27
N ILE A 106 24.61 -4.90 12.19
CA ILE A 106 23.70 -4.24 13.15
C ILE A 106 23.42 -5.12 14.37
N HIS A 107 24.45 -5.81 14.84
CA HIS A 107 24.37 -6.69 15.99
C HIS A 107 24.14 -5.96 17.33
N ASP A 108 24.37 -4.63 17.42
CA ASP A 108 24.53 -4.02 18.76
C ASP A 108 23.64 -2.83 19.17
N GLY A 109 22.75 -2.26 18.31
CA GLY A 109 22.12 -0.96 18.69
C GLY A 109 20.65 -0.71 18.40
N GLY A 110 20.02 -1.41 17.45
CA GLY A 110 18.68 -1.02 17.00
C GLY A 110 17.54 -1.46 17.93
N ASP A 111 16.63 -0.52 18.26
CA ASP A 111 15.33 -0.82 18.86
C ASP A 111 14.46 -1.74 17.96
N LEU A 112 13.36 -2.26 18.51
CA LEU A 112 12.47 -3.17 17.78
C LEU A 112 11.88 -2.52 16.53
N TYR A 113 11.49 -1.24 16.63
CA TYR A 113 10.90 -0.49 15.54
C TYR A 113 11.82 -0.42 14.32
N ASN A 114 13.07 0.01 14.51
CA ASN A 114 14.06 0.19 13.45
C ASN A 114 14.49 -1.15 12.84
N VAL A 115 14.66 -2.19 13.66
CA VAL A 115 15.01 -3.53 13.16
C VAL A 115 13.88 -4.12 12.31
N ALA A 116 12.64 -4.05 12.82
CA ALA A 116 11.48 -4.54 12.08
C ALA A 116 11.23 -3.72 10.80
N LEU A 117 11.41 -2.41 10.86
CA LEU A 117 11.25 -1.52 9.71
C LEU A 117 12.28 -1.84 8.62
N ARG A 118 13.56 -1.96 9.00
CA ARG A 118 14.63 -2.33 8.08
C ARG A 118 14.38 -3.68 7.42
N PHE A 119 14.06 -4.71 8.22
CA PHE A 119 13.70 -6.04 7.70
C PHE A 119 12.55 -5.94 6.69
N ARG A 120 11.51 -5.18 7.03
CA ARG A 120 10.32 -5.03 6.18
C ARG A 120 10.61 -4.34 4.86
N LEU A 121 11.36 -3.23 4.87
CA LEU A 121 11.71 -2.49 3.67
C LEU A 121 12.58 -3.33 2.73
N LEU A 122 13.64 -3.94 3.26
CA LEU A 122 14.53 -4.79 2.48
C LEU A 122 13.79 -5.97 1.85
N ARG A 123 12.97 -6.68 2.63
CA ARG A 123 12.31 -7.89 2.14
C ARG A 123 11.19 -7.59 1.14
N ARG A 124 10.51 -6.44 1.25
CA ARG A 124 9.56 -5.96 0.23
C ARG A 124 10.23 -5.64 -1.10
N HIS A 125 11.49 -5.23 -1.06
CA HIS A 125 12.32 -4.93 -2.23
C HIS A 125 13.12 -6.15 -2.73
N GLY A 126 12.80 -7.35 -2.26
CA GLY A 126 13.38 -8.60 -2.78
C GLY A 126 14.73 -8.98 -2.18
N TYR A 127 15.25 -8.24 -1.20
CA TYR A 127 16.47 -8.62 -0.49
C TYR A 127 16.22 -9.84 0.41
N ASN A 128 17.10 -10.84 0.31
CA ASN A 128 17.05 -12.04 1.13
C ASN A 128 17.76 -11.82 2.48
N VAL A 129 17.06 -11.16 3.41
CA VAL A 129 17.57 -10.85 4.75
C VAL A 129 17.19 -11.92 5.78
N SER A 130 18.12 -12.36 6.62
CA SER A 130 17.82 -13.35 7.67
C SER A 130 16.90 -12.76 8.75
N CYS A 131 15.89 -13.53 9.17
CA CYS A 131 15.06 -13.16 10.32
C CYS A 131 15.82 -13.27 11.66
N ASP A 132 17.01 -13.89 11.69
CA ASP A 132 17.80 -14.08 12.92
C ASP A 132 18.15 -12.79 13.66
N VAL A 133 18.06 -11.63 12.98
CA VAL A 133 18.16 -10.30 13.60
C VAL A 133 17.17 -10.09 14.76
N PHE A 134 16.05 -10.83 14.78
CA PHE A 134 15.07 -10.74 15.85
C PHE A 134 15.42 -11.60 17.09
N ASN A 135 16.42 -12.48 17.02
CA ASN A 135 16.85 -13.31 18.16
C ASN A 135 17.28 -12.46 19.37
N LYS A 136 17.83 -11.26 19.14
CA LYS A 136 18.23 -10.34 20.23
C LYS A 136 17.06 -9.85 21.10
N PHE A 137 15.83 -9.96 20.58
CA PHE A 137 14.61 -9.62 21.29
C PHE A 137 14.04 -10.80 22.08
N LYS A 138 14.70 -11.97 22.04
CA LYS A 138 14.36 -13.14 22.85
C LYS A 138 15.10 -13.10 24.19
N ASP A 139 14.49 -13.67 25.21
CA ASP A 139 15.07 -13.84 26.54
C ASP A 139 15.85 -15.16 26.64
N THR A 140 16.35 -15.50 27.82
CA THR A 140 17.13 -16.72 28.07
C THR A 140 16.32 -18.01 27.92
N ASN A 141 14.99 -17.95 27.97
CA ASN A 141 14.11 -19.10 27.76
C ASN A 141 13.82 -19.31 26.27
N GLY A 142 14.21 -18.36 25.41
CA GLY A 142 13.85 -18.38 24.01
C GLY A 142 12.44 -17.85 23.75
N ASP A 143 11.90 -16.98 24.62
CA ASP A 143 10.65 -16.27 24.39
C ASP A 143 10.90 -14.78 24.09
N TYR A 144 10.02 -14.10 23.36
CA TYR A 144 10.15 -12.65 23.16
C TYR A 144 10.03 -11.90 24.49
N LYS A 145 10.97 -10.98 24.73
CA LYS A 145 11.06 -10.19 25.97
C LYS A 145 9.74 -9.46 26.24
N LYS A 146 9.17 -9.64 27.43
CA LYS A 146 7.93 -8.96 27.84
C LYS A 146 8.04 -7.44 27.86
N SER A 147 9.26 -6.90 27.97
CA SER A 147 9.53 -5.45 27.87
C SER A 147 9.19 -4.86 26.51
N LEU A 148 9.08 -5.66 25.45
CA LEU A 148 8.71 -5.17 24.11
C LEU A 148 7.26 -4.71 24.06
N VAL A 149 6.39 -5.22 24.94
CA VAL A 149 4.96 -4.92 24.96
C VAL A 149 4.68 -3.44 25.26
N THR A 150 5.62 -2.73 25.90
CA THR A 150 5.48 -1.29 26.17
C THR A 150 5.79 -0.42 24.97
N ASP A 151 6.56 -0.93 23.99
CA ASP A 151 6.88 -0.23 22.74
C ASP A 151 5.83 -0.57 21.67
N LEU A 152 4.74 0.20 21.66
CA LEU A 152 3.64 0.00 20.72
C LEU A 152 4.08 0.18 19.25
N SER A 153 4.93 1.15 18.97
CA SER A 153 5.44 1.42 17.62
C SER A 153 6.31 0.25 17.14
N GLY A 154 7.21 -0.24 17.99
CA GLY A 154 8.01 -1.43 17.72
C GLY A 154 7.15 -2.67 17.50
N MET A 155 6.11 -2.88 18.34
CA MET A 155 5.20 -4.02 18.21
C MET A 155 4.39 -4.01 16.92
N LEU A 156 3.91 -2.84 16.48
CA LEU A 156 3.22 -2.69 15.20
C LEU A 156 4.18 -2.93 14.02
N SER A 157 5.37 -2.35 14.06
CA SER A 157 6.40 -2.57 13.03
C SER A 157 6.78 -4.06 12.94
N PHE A 158 6.93 -4.72 14.09
CA PHE A 158 7.27 -6.14 14.16
C PHE A 158 6.14 -7.05 13.67
N TYR A 159 4.89 -6.72 14.00
CA TYR A 159 3.71 -7.38 13.45
C TYR A 159 3.71 -7.32 11.91
N GLU A 160 3.98 -6.16 11.32
CA GLU A 160 4.06 -6.00 9.87
C GLU A 160 5.23 -6.78 9.25
N ALA A 161 6.38 -6.79 9.91
CA ALA A 161 7.54 -7.56 9.49
C ALA A 161 7.27 -9.08 9.50
N ALA A 162 6.59 -9.59 10.53
CA ALA A 162 6.26 -11.01 10.67
C ALA A 162 5.31 -11.54 9.56
N HIS A 163 4.59 -10.66 8.89
CA HIS A 163 3.78 -11.02 7.71
C HIS A 163 4.59 -11.26 6.45
N LEU A 164 5.85 -10.86 6.41
CA LEU A 164 6.76 -11.12 5.29
C LEU A 164 7.54 -12.43 5.43
N ARG A 165 7.13 -13.27 6.39
CA ARG A 165 7.74 -14.59 6.60
C ARG A 165 7.59 -15.48 5.37
N VAL A 166 8.60 -16.29 5.12
CA VAL A 166 8.55 -17.40 4.15
C VAL A 166 8.49 -18.74 4.88
N HIS A 167 8.25 -19.82 4.13
CA HIS A 167 8.18 -21.15 4.70
C HIS A 167 9.49 -21.52 5.44
N GLY A 168 9.36 -22.04 6.66
CA GLY A 168 10.50 -22.45 7.50
C GLY A 168 10.96 -21.40 8.52
N GLU A 169 10.49 -20.15 8.44
CA GLU A 169 10.88 -19.09 9.39
C GLU A 169 10.07 -19.14 10.69
N LYS A 170 10.35 -20.14 11.54
CA LYS A 170 9.69 -20.34 12.85
C LYS A 170 9.76 -19.09 13.74
N LEU A 171 10.87 -18.36 13.69
CA LEU A 171 11.07 -17.13 14.44
C LEU A 171 9.99 -16.08 14.15
N LEU A 172 9.62 -15.91 12.87
CA LEU A 172 8.58 -14.96 12.47
C LEU A 172 7.18 -15.52 12.68
N GLU A 173 7.00 -16.84 12.67
CA GLU A 173 5.74 -17.48 13.09
C GLU A 173 5.47 -17.22 14.58
N GLU A 174 6.47 -17.42 15.44
CA GLU A 174 6.40 -17.06 16.87
C GLU A 174 6.17 -15.56 17.05
N ALA A 175 6.86 -14.72 16.25
CA ALA A 175 6.68 -13.26 16.29
C ALA A 175 5.25 -12.84 15.97
N LEU A 176 4.64 -13.49 14.97
CA LEU A 176 3.27 -13.22 14.57
C LEU A 176 2.30 -13.55 15.71
N VAL A 177 2.46 -14.69 16.37
CA VAL A 177 1.63 -15.08 17.52
C VAL A 177 1.80 -14.05 18.65
N PHE A 178 3.05 -13.78 19.04
CA PHE A 178 3.38 -12.83 20.10
C PHE A 178 2.77 -11.43 19.85
N THR A 179 3.04 -10.87 18.67
CA THR A 179 2.56 -9.53 18.31
C THR A 179 1.04 -9.47 18.22
N THR A 180 0.40 -10.47 17.60
CA THR A 180 -1.06 -10.53 17.49
C THR A 180 -1.73 -10.59 18.85
N THR A 181 -1.27 -11.47 19.75
CA THR A 181 -1.85 -11.60 21.10
C THR A 181 -1.75 -10.30 21.89
N HIS A 182 -0.59 -9.64 21.88
CA HIS A 182 -0.38 -8.42 22.64
C HIS A 182 -1.09 -7.20 22.03
N LEU A 183 -1.10 -7.05 20.71
CA LEU A 183 -1.82 -5.99 20.02
C LEU A 183 -3.34 -6.12 20.21
N GLN A 184 -3.89 -7.33 20.10
CA GLN A 184 -5.32 -7.56 20.38
C GLN A 184 -5.68 -7.19 21.82
N SER A 185 -4.85 -7.57 22.80
CA SER A 185 -5.05 -7.18 24.20
C SER A 185 -4.98 -5.66 24.41
N ALA A 186 -4.06 -4.96 23.72
CA ALA A 186 -3.94 -3.51 23.78
C ALA A 186 -5.11 -2.79 23.11
N SER A 187 -5.61 -3.32 21.98
CA SER A 187 -6.75 -2.77 21.23
C SER A 187 -8.04 -2.72 22.05
N ALA A 188 -8.19 -3.63 23.02
CA ALA A 188 -9.33 -3.66 23.93
C ALA A 188 -9.33 -2.49 24.93
N LYS A 189 -8.19 -1.82 25.13
CA LYS A 189 -8.00 -0.75 26.13
C LYS A 189 -8.03 0.66 25.56
N SER A 190 -7.80 0.83 24.25
CA SER A 190 -7.68 2.14 23.60
C SER A 190 -8.30 2.14 22.20
N SER A 191 -9.20 3.09 21.96
CA SER A 191 -9.82 3.31 20.65
C SER A 191 -8.79 3.71 19.59
N LEU A 192 -7.81 4.54 19.95
CA LEU A 192 -6.73 4.96 19.06
C LEU A 192 -5.88 3.76 18.61
N LEU A 193 -5.53 2.88 19.54
CA LEU A 193 -4.77 1.66 19.22
C LEU A 193 -5.58 0.71 18.34
N LYS A 194 -6.89 0.61 18.57
CA LYS A 194 -7.78 -0.17 17.72
C LYS A 194 -7.75 0.34 16.27
N THR A 195 -7.75 1.66 16.07
CA THR A 195 -7.63 2.27 14.72
C THR A 195 -6.29 1.90 14.09
N GLN A 196 -5.17 2.13 14.78
CA GLN A 196 -3.82 1.82 14.26
C GLN A 196 -3.61 0.34 13.91
N ILE A 197 -4.12 -0.58 14.74
CA ILE A 197 -4.07 -2.02 14.49
C ILE A 197 -4.96 -2.40 13.31
N THR A 198 -6.17 -1.84 13.24
CA THR A 198 -7.07 -2.07 12.10
C THR A 198 -6.40 -1.61 10.81
N GLU A 199 -5.74 -0.45 10.83
CA GLU A 199 -4.97 0.05 9.69
C GLU A 199 -3.78 -0.83 9.35
N ALA A 200 -3.05 -1.37 10.34
CA ALA A 200 -1.95 -2.30 10.11
C ALA A 200 -2.44 -3.57 9.41
N VAL A 201 -3.54 -4.16 9.91
CA VAL A 201 -4.19 -5.32 9.30
C VAL A 201 -4.65 -5.00 7.87
N GLU A 202 -5.29 -3.85 7.68
CA GLU A 202 -5.73 -3.43 6.36
C GLU A 202 -4.57 -3.18 5.39
N ARG A 203 -3.45 -2.64 5.87
CA ARG A 203 -2.23 -2.43 5.07
C ARG A 203 -1.64 -3.76 4.58
N LEU A 204 -1.79 -4.83 5.36
CA LEU A 204 -1.35 -6.17 4.98
C LEU A 204 -2.30 -6.86 4.00
N LEU A 205 -3.58 -6.54 4.06
CA LEU A 205 -4.64 -7.20 3.28
C LEU A 205 -4.91 -6.55 1.91
N LYS A 206 -4.34 -5.38 1.60
CA LYS A 206 -4.84 -4.54 0.50
C LYS A 206 -3.81 -4.27 -0.58
N THR A 207 -4.01 -4.98 -1.70
CA THR A 207 -3.50 -4.76 -3.07
C THR A 207 -3.88 -3.40 -3.69
N MET A 208 -4.33 -2.42 -2.90
CA MET A 208 -4.71 -1.10 -3.38
C MET A 208 -3.92 -0.05 -2.61
N GLU A 209 -2.65 0.11 -3.00
CA GLU A 209 -1.72 1.11 -2.45
C GLU A 209 -2.37 2.49 -2.35
N ARG A 210 -3.14 2.89 -3.37
CA ARG A 210 -3.91 4.15 -3.37
C ARG A 210 -4.91 4.27 -2.22
N LEU A 211 -5.64 3.20 -1.88
CA LEU A 211 -6.57 3.24 -0.74
C LEU A 211 -5.83 3.32 0.59
N GLY A 212 -4.69 2.64 0.69
CA GLY A 212 -3.80 2.74 1.85
C GLY A 212 -3.27 4.16 2.04
N ALA A 213 -2.74 4.75 0.96
CA ALA A 213 -2.21 6.11 0.92
C ALA A 213 -3.21 7.16 1.40
N ARG A 214 -4.46 7.09 0.89
CA ARG A 214 -5.51 8.04 1.29
C ARG A 214 -5.76 8.02 2.80
N ARG A 215 -5.82 6.83 3.42
CA ARG A 215 -6.03 6.72 4.88
C ARG A 215 -4.79 7.19 5.63
N TYR A 216 -3.61 6.82 5.14
CA TYR A 216 -2.35 7.17 5.79
C TYR A 216 -2.10 8.68 5.82
N MET A 217 -2.52 9.44 4.79
CA MET A 217 -2.40 10.90 4.79
C MET A 217 -3.01 11.57 6.02
N SER A 218 -4.17 11.08 6.50
CA SER A 218 -4.81 11.64 7.70
C SER A 218 -4.02 11.35 8.96
N ILE A 219 -3.48 10.13 9.08
CA ILE A 219 -2.65 9.73 10.23
C ILE A 219 -1.32 10.49 10.22
N TYR A 220 -0.70 10.57 9.04
CA TYR A 220 0.59 11.21 8.85
C TYR A 220 0.57 12.68 9.25
N GLN A 221 -0.53 13.38 8.94
CA GLN A 221 -0.73 14.78 9.32
C GLN A 221 -0.75 14.99 10.85
N ASP A 222 -1.11 13.97 11.62
CA ASP A 222 -1.17 14.03 13.09
C ASP A 222 0.16 13.62 13.76
N GLU A 223 1.15 13.11 13.00
CA GLU A 223 2.46 12.76 13.54
C GLU A 223 3.26 14.01 13.89
N ALA A 224 3.97 14.04 15.03
CA ALA A 224 4.71 15.24 15.47
C ALA A 224 5.87 15.64 14.53
N SER A 225 6.37 14.72 13.72
CA SER A 225 7.56 14.90 12.86
C SER A 225 7.24 14.82 11.37
N TYR A 226 6.00 15.07 10.96
CA TYR A 226 5.61 14.92 9.55
C TYR A 226 6.26 16.00 8.67
N SER A 227 6.54 15.65 7.42
CA SER A 227 6.99 16.59 6.40
C SER A 227 5.81 17.23 5.69
N GLU A 228 5.72 18.56 5.76
CA GLU A 228 4.67 19.33 5.08
C GLU A 228 4.77 19.18 3.56
N ASN A 229 5.99 19.22 3.01
CA ASN A 229 6.24 19.04 1.58
C ASN A 229 5.80 17.64 1.12
N LEU A 230 6.14 16.60 1.89
CA LEU A 230 5.77 15.23 1.55
C LEU A 230 4.25 15.02 1.61
N LEU A 231 3.59 15.56 2.63
CA LEU A 231 2.12 15.52 2.72
C LEU A 231 1.46 16.28 1.57
N LYS A 232 1.99 17.45 1.20
CA LYS A 232 1.50 18.26 0.08
C LYS A 232 1.66 17.52 -1.23
N LEU A 233 2.83 16.93 -1.49
CA LEU A 233 3.10 16.07 -2.64
C LEU A 233 2.09 14.92 -2.69
N ALA A 234 1.89 14.20 -1.59
CA ALA A 234 0.96 13.07 -1.52
C ALA A 234 -0.48 13.50 -1.83
N LYS A 235 -0.92 14.66 -1.32
CA LYS A 235 -2.26 15.20 -1.60
C LYS A 235 -2.41 15.60 -3.07
N LEU A 236 -1.41 16.29 -3.64
CA LEU A 236 -1.41 16.67 -5.06
C LEU A 236 -1.45 15.41 -5.94
N ASP A 237 -0.56 14.46 -5.69
CA ASP A 237 -0.45 13.22 -6.46
C ASP A 237 -1.71 12.35 -6.33
N PHE A 238 -2.31 12.24 -5.14
CA PHE A 238 -3.55 11.52 -4.96
C PHE A 238 -4.75 12.17 -5.65
N ASN A 239 -4.79 13.51 -5.62
CA ASN A 239 -5.80 14.28 -6.33
C ASN A 239 -5.59 14.29 -7.85
N TRP A 240 -4.39 13.91 -8.32
CA TRP A 240 -4.04 13.69 -9.71
C TRP A 240 -4.72 12.45 -10.29
N GLN A 241 -6.06 12.46 -10.24
CA GLN A 241 -6.92 11.54 -10.96
C GLN A 241 -7.04 11.94 -12.43
N CYS A 242 -6.40 13.01 -12.91
CA CYS A 242 -6.54 13.49 -14.28
C CYS A 242 -6.16 12.41 -15.30
N LEU A 243 -5.04 11.71 -15.08
CA LEU A 243 -4.66 10.57 -15.93
C LEU A 243 -5.70 9.45 -15.84
N HIS A 244 -6.09 9.03 -14.64
CA HIS A 244 -7.12 7.99 -14.47
C HIS A 244 -8.49 8.40 -15.05
N LYS A 245 -8.87 9.68 -14.98
CA LYS A 245 -10.12 10.21 -15.53
C LYS A 245 -10.08 10.25 -17.04
N LYS A 246 -8.94 10.61 -17.62
CA LYS A 246 -8.68 10.54 -19.07
C LYS A 246 -8.72 9.10 -19.57
N GLU A 247 -8.03 8.19 -18.88
CA GLU A 247 -8.09 6.76 -19.18
C GLU A 247 -9.53 6.23 -19.06
N LEU A 248 -10.27 6.63 -18.01
CA LEU A 248 -11.68 6.26 -17.85
C LEU A 248 -12.60 6.84 -18.93
N SER A 249 -12.28 8.01 -19.50
CA SER A 249 -13.04 8.56 -20.63
C SER A 249 -12.74 7.85 -21.95
N ASP A 250 -11.57 7.21 -22.06
CA ASP A 250 -11.14 6.47 -23.24
C ASP A 250 -11.58 4.99 -23.23
N ILE A 251 -12.11 4.49 -22.10
CA ILE A 251 -12.66 3.13 -21.99
C ILE A 251 -14.06 3.08 -22.65
N PRO A 252 -14.28 2.23 -23.68
CA PRO A 252 -15.57 2.11 -24.37
C PRO A 252 -16.74 1.63 -23.51
#